data_AF-A0A2G8S7F1-F1
#
_entry.id   AF-A0A2G8S7F1-F1
#
_cell.length_a   1.000
_cell.length_b   1.000
_cell.length_c   1.000
_cell.angle_alpha   90.00
_cell.angle_beta   90.00
_cell.angle_gamma   90.00
#
_symmetry.space_group_name_H-M   'P 1'
#
loop_
_entity.id
_entity.type
_entity.pdbx_description
1 polymer ?
#
loop_
_entity_poly.entity_id
_entity_poly.type
_entity_poly.pdbx_seq_one_letter_code
_entity_poly.pdbx_strand_id
1 'polypeptide(L)'
;MSQTSDSERSLDSTEVRDHTASVLSPTAILARRDVPELQALVSARKRGWNEESLDDHFKWQRNVADNPGEKVAFVWFRMMMNVLKEVDLASPGCIPVLKPIEFLDVACSPGGFSSYVLGKNKRARGFGISLPESKGGHAFLLEHEYMSRYEFIEKDILEYDLGPLDVSGTFDTTRRFPGKLLGRFPLVFMDGHALRTYQHPHLTSLALPRMSGGLPTENTAAAS
;
A
#
# COMPACT_ATOMS: atom_id res chain seq x y z
N MET A 1 4.61 66.77 49.12
CA MET A 1 4.72 66.22 50.49
C MET A 1 3.90 64.94 50.49
N SER A 2 4.36 63.73 50.81
CA SER A 2 5.58 63.17 51.41
C SER A 2 5.53 61.67 51.02
N GLN A 3 6.53 61.14 50.30
CA GLN A 3 7.49 60.12 50.78
C GLN A 3 6.86 58.90 51.50
N THR A 4 6.76 57.74 50.84
CA THR A 4 7.69 56.57 50.79
C THR A 4 7.38 55.51 51.84
N SER A 5 7.21 54.26 51.42
CA SER A 5 7.97 53.12 51.96
C SER A 5 7.72 51.86 51.13
N ASP A 6 8.82 51.36 50.55
CA ASP A 6 9.01 50.00 50.04
C ASP A 6 8.85 48.94 51.14
N SER A 7 8.30 47.79 50.74
CA SER A 7 8.71 46.41 51.13
C SER A 7 7.58 45.47 50.67
N GLU A 8 7.77 44.24 50.21
CA GLU A 8 8.92 43.40 49.97
C GLU A 8 8.43 42.24 49.08
N ARG A 9 9.39 41.61 48.38
CA ARG A 9 9.25 40.35 47.65
C ARG A 9 8.34 39.32 48.33
N SER A 10 7.46 38.72 47.53
CA SER A 10 7.24 37.27 47.59
C SER A 10 7.42 36.69 46.18
N LEU A 11 8.64 36.21 45.95
CA LEU A 11 8.93 35.22 44.92
C LEU A 11 8.51 33.88 45.51
N ASP A 12 7.30 33.39 45.26
CA ASP A 12 7.07 31.95 45.14
C ASP A 12 5.67 31.65 44.59
N SER A 13 5.64 31.24 43.34
CA SER A 13 4.79 30.17 42.80
C SER A 13 4.89 30.28 41.29
N THR A 14 6.01 29.77 40.79
CA THR A 14 6.04 29.32 39.39
C THR A 14 4.98 28.22 39.35
N GLU A 15 3.76 28.56 38.94
CA GLU A 15 2.76 27.58 38.52
C GLU A 15 3.44 26.78 37.41
N VAL A 16 3.99 25.62 37.79
CA VAL A 16 4.31 24.55 36.88
C VAL A 16 2.98 24.21 36.25
N ARG A 17 2.71 24.81 35.09
CA ARG A 17 1.59 24.42 34.25
C ARG A 17 1.77 22.94 34.00
N ASP A 18 0.95 22.17 34.68
CA ASP A 18 0.82 20.74 34.49
C ASP A 18 0.40 20.55 33.02
N HIS A 19 1.38 20.28 32.18
CA HIS A 19 1.19 19.96 30.76
C HIS A 19 0.71 18.53 30.57
N THR A 20 0.04 17.94 31.58
CA THR A 20 -0.98 16.92 31.31
C THR A 20 -2.22 17.59 30.72
N ALA A 21 -2.06 18.19 29.54
CA ALA A 21 -3.19 18.43 28.66
C ALA A 21 -3.81 17.05 28.42
N SER A 22 -4.87 16.77 29.17
CA SER A 22 -5.71 15.58 29.06
C SER A 22 -5.89 15.28 27.58
N VAL A 23 -5.20 14.25 27.09
CA VAL A 23 -5.40 13.77 25.73
C VAL A 23 -6.83 13.25 25.73
N LEU A 24 -7.74 14.08 25.21
CA LEU A 24 -9.14 13.74 25.11
C LEU A 24 -9.22 12.43 24.32
N SER A 25 -9.93 11.45 24.87
CA SER A 25 -10.19 10.22 24.14
C SER A 25 -10.87 10.56 22.81
N PRO A 26 -10.73 9.72 21.76
CA PRO A 26 -11.43 9.94 20.50
C PRO A 26 -12.91 10.26 20.72
N THR A 27 -13.59 9.51 21.59
CA THR A 27 -14.99 9.76 21.98
C THR A 27 -15.25 11.17 22.54
N ALA A 28 -14.37 11.70 23.38
CA ALA A 28 -14.51 13.04 23.97
C ALA A 28 -14.24 14.16 22.95
N ILE A 29 -13.37 13.93 21.96
CA ILE A 29 -13.17 14.85 20.83
C ILE A 29 -14.42 14.85 19.94
N LEU A 30 -15.03 13.68 19.73
CA LEU A 30 -16.22 13.52 18.90
C LEU A 30 -17.49 14.06 19.54
N ALA A 31 -17.67 13.94 20.85
CA ALA A 31 -18.79 14.56 21.55
C ALA A 31 -18.79 16.10 21.43
N ARG A 32 -17.63 16.71 21.11
CA ARG A 32 -17.47 18.16 20.92
C ARG A 32 -17.73 18.62 19.48
N ARG A 33 -17.85 17.70 18.52
CA ARG A 33 -18.16 17.98 17.12
C ARG A 33 -19.31 17.09 16.68
N ASP A 34 -20.50 17.66 16.54
CA ASP A 34 -21.64 16.92 16.02
C ASP A 34 -21.40 16.60 14.54
N VAL A 35 -20.86 15.41 14.28
CA VAL A 35 -20.58 14.88 12.94
C VAL A 35 -21.41 13.60 12.77
N PRO A 36 -22.61 13.69 12.17
CA PRO A 36 -23.55 12.57 12.04
C PRO A 36 -22.93 11.33 11.39
N GLU A 37 -22.08 11.50 10.38
CA GLU A 37 -21.39 10.43 9.66
C GLU A 37 -20.48 9.62 10.59
N LEU A 38 -19.82 10.30 11.52
CA LEU A 38 -18.89 9.68 12.45
C LEU A 38 -19.63 8.99 13.60
N GLN A 39 -20.74 9.55 14.07
CA GLN A 39 -21.64 8.85 14.98
C GLN A 39 -22.22 7.58 14.34
N ALA A 40 -22.60 7.64 13.07
CA ALA A 40 -23.04 6.48 12.31
C ALA A 40 -21.92 5.44 12.16
N LEU A 41 -20.69 5.86 11.86
CA LEU A 41 -19.52 4.98 11.77
C LEU A 41 -19.20 4.30 13.12
N VAL A 42 -19.22 5.04 14.23
CA VAL A 42 -18.99 4.48 15.58
C VAL A 42 -20.07 3.46 15.93
N SER A 43 -21.33 3.78 15.63
CA SER A 43 -22.46 2.87 15.86
C SER A 43 -22.37 1.61 15.00
N ALA A 44 -21.98 1.73 13.73
CA ALA A 44 -21.72 0.61 12.84
C ALA A 44 -20.56 -0.26 13.35
N ARG A 45 -19.45 0.36 13.78
CA ARG A 45 -18.30 -0.35 14.36
C ARG A 45 -18.69 -1.13 15.61
N LYS A 46 -19.48 -0.54 16.52
CA LYS A 46 -19.95 -1.21 17.74
C LYS A 46 -20.82 -2.44 17.43
N ARG A 47 -21.72 -2.32 16.44
CA ARG A 47 -22.50 -3.47 15.96
C ARG A 47 -21.59 -4.57 15.40
N GLY A 48 -20.64 -4.18 14.55
CA GLY A 48 -19.68 -5.12 13.96
C GLY A 48 -18.82 -5.85 15.00
N TRP A 49 -18.40 -5.16 16.07
CA TRP A 49 -17.56 -5.74 17.13
C TRP A 49 -18.31 -6.72 18.05
N ASN A 50 -19.64 -6.63 18.10
CA ASN A 50 -20.48 -7.48 18.93
C ASN A 50 -21.04 -8.70 18.16
N GLU A 51 -20.71 -8.85 16.89
CA GLU A 51 -21.20 -9.92 16.03
C GLU A 51 -20.02 -10.83 15.63
N GLU A 52 -19.86 -11.94 16.34
CA GLU A 52 -18.74 -12.88 16.17
C GLU A 52 -18.69 -13.48 14.74
N SER A 53 -19.85 -13.70 14.12
CA SER A 53 -19.96 -14.19 12.74
C SER A 53 -19.35 -13.25 11.70
N LEU A 54 -19.28 -11.94 11.96
CA LEU A 54 -18.62 -11.01 11.06
C LEU A 54 -17.10 -11.17 11.11
N ASP A 55 -16.53 -11.45 12.29
CA ASP A 55 -15.09 -11.68 12.39
C ASP A 55 -14.68 -12.94 11.63
N ASP A 56 -15.49 -14.01 11.72
CA ASP A 56 -15.28 -15.23 10.94
C ASP A 56 -15.43 -14.99 9.43
N HIS A 57 -16.39 -14.18 9.01
CA HIS A 57 -16.53 -13.76 7.62
C HIS A 57 -15.27 -13.04 7.13
N PHE A 58 -14.75 -12.08 7.90
CA PHE A 58 -13.52 -11.36 7.54
C PHE A 58 -12.28 -12.25 7.60
N LYS A 59 -12.18 -13.18 8.56
CA LYS A 59 -11.10 -14.19 8.58
C LYS A 59 -11.11 -15.03 7.31
N TRP A 60 -12.29 -15.50 6.90
CA TRP A 60 -12.45 -16.25 5.67
C TRP A 60 -12.07 -15.42 4.44
N GLN A 61 -12.55 -14.18 4.32
CA GLN A 61 -12.20 -13.29 3.22
C GLN A 61 -10.68 -13.03 3.15
N ARG A 62 -10.03 -12.81 4.30
CA ARG A 62 -8.57 -12.65 4.37
C ARG A 62 -7.87 -13.91 3.90
N ASN A 63 -8.29 -15.08 4.38
CA ASN A 63 -7.71 -16.36 3.99
C ASN A 63 -7.84 -16.63 2.48
N VAL A 64 -9.01 -16.34 1.89
CA VAL A 64 -9.22 -16.47 0.43
C VAL A 64 -8.36 -15.48 -0.36
N ALA A 65 -8.23 -14.25 0.13
CA ALA A 65 -7.38 -13.23 -0.48
C ALA A 65 -5.89 -13.60 -0.43
N ASP A 66 -5.43 -14.17 0.69
CA ASP A 66 -4.03 -14.54 0.92
C ASP A 66 -3.67 -15.89 0.26
N ASN A 67 -4.64 -16.79 0.04
CA ASN A 67 -4.44 -18.12 -0.55
C ASN A 67 -5.42 -18.41 -1.69
N PRO A 68 -5.39 -17.64 -2.79
CA PRO A 68 -6.31 -17.86 -3.89
C PRO A 68 -5.94 -19.11 -4.67
N GLY A 69 -6.85 -20.08 -4.73
CA GLY A 69 -6.77 -21.15 -5.72
C GLY A 69 -7.06 -20.64 -7.14
N GLU A 70 -6.73 -21.43 -8.16
CA GLU A 70 -6.92 -21.08 -9.58
C GLU A 70 -8.33 -20.58 -9.91
N LYS A 71 -9.36 -21.23 -9.33
CA LYS A 71 -10.76 -20.82 -9.53
C LYS A 71 -11.03 -19.40 -9.02
N VAL A 72 -10.43 -19.02 -7.89
CA VAL A 72 -10.59 -17.68 -7.29
C VAL A 72 -9.86 -16.65 -8.15
N ALA A 73 -8.64 -16.95 -8.59
CA ALA A 73 -7.89 -16.08 -9.50
C ALA A 73 -8.67 -15.81 -10.80
N PHE A 74 -9.31 -16.83 -11.37
CA PHE A 74 -10.16 -16.65 -12.55
C PHE A 74 -11.42 -15.83 -12.28
N VAL A 75 -12.04 -15.96 -11.10
CA VAL A 75 -13.17 -15.11 -10.68
C VAL A 75 -12.72 -13.66 -10.59
N TRP A 76 -11.57 -13.37 -9.97
CA TRP A 76 -11.03 -12.01 -9.92
C TRP A 76 -10.69 -11.45 -11.28
N PHE A 77 -10.08 -12.26 -12.16
CA PHE A 77 -9.85 -11.89 -13.55
C PHE A 77 -11.12 -11.40 -14.24
N ARG A 78 -12.22 -12.15 -14.14
CA ARG A 78 -13.51 -11.75 -14.72
C ARG A 78 -14.12 -10.53 -14.02
N MET A 79 -13.97 -10.43 -12.71
CA MET A 79 -14.46 -9.28 -11.94
C MET A 79 -13.78 -7.99 -12.39
N MET A 80 -12.45 -7.99 -12.51
CA MET A 80 -11.68 -6.85 -13.00
C MET A 80 -12.12 -6.44 -14.42
N MET A 81 -12.30 -7.40 -15.32
CA MET A 81 -12.83 -7.10 -16.67
C MET A 81 -14.16 -6.35 -16.62
N ASN A 82 -15.08 -6.80 -15.75
CA ASN A 82 -16.40 -6.18 -15.60
C ASN A 82 -16.31 -4.79 -15.00
N VAL A 83 -15.47 -4.59 -13.98
CA VAL A 83 -15.23 -3.27 -13.37
C VAL A 83 -14.74 -2.28 -14.41
N LEU A 84 -13.73 -2.64 -15.22
CA LEU A 84 -13.23 -1.72 -16.24
C LEU A 84 -14.24 -1.48 -17.36
N LYS A 85 -15.04 -2.50 -17.71
CA LYS A 85 -16.16 -2.34 -18.64
C LYS A 85 -17.16 -1.30 -18.13
N GLU A 86 -17.52 -1.35 -16.86
CA GLU A 86 -18.44 -0.38 -16.27
C GLU A 86 -17.86 1.04 -16.26
N VAL A 87 -16.58 1.18 -15.90
CA VAL A 87 -15.85 2.47 -15.96
C VAL A 87 -15.86 3.04 -17.38
N ASP A 88 -15.58 2.21 -18.38
CA ASP A 88 -15.55 2.62 -19.78
C ASP A 88 -16.93 2.94 -20.36
N LEU A 89 -17.98 2.25 -19.92
CA LEU A 89 -19.37 2.60 -20.25
C LEU A 89 -19.78 3.94 -19.61
N ALA A 90 -19.35 4.20 -18.37
CA ALA A 90 -19.63 5.44 -17.67
C ALA A 90 -18.78 6.62 -18.18
N SER A 91 -17.63 6.34 -18.81
CA SER A 91 -16.70 7.34 -19.35
C SER A 91 -16.45 7.13 -20.84
N PRO A 92 -17.42 7.47 -21.72
CA PRO A 92 -17.33 7.17 -23.14
C PRO A 92 -16.02 7.70 -23.76
N GLY A 93 -15.21 6.77 -24.25
CA GLY A 93 -13.96 7.09 -24.95
C GLY A 93 -12.70 7.01 -24.11
N CYS A 94 -12.79 6.64 -22.82
CA CYS A 94 -11.57 6.40 -22.01
C CYS A 94 -10.73 5.24 -22.59
N ILE A 95 -11.38 4.21 -23.15
CA ILE A 95 -10.73 3.20 -23.99
C ILE A 95 -11.21 3.37 -25.43
N PRO A 96 -10.39 3.96 -26.33
CA PRO A 96 -10.78 4.14 -27.72
C PRO A 96 -10.87 2.79 -28.44
N VAL A 97 -11.79 2.64 -29.38
CA VAL A 97 -11.94 1.39 -30.16
C VAL A 97 -10.93 1.31 -31.32
N LEU A 98 -10.74 2.43 -32.04
CA LEU A 98 -9.98 2.46 -33.30
C LEU A 98 -8.64 3.20 -33.22
N LYS A 99 -8.47 4.08 -32.22
CA LYS A 99 -7.23 4.85 -32.04
C LYS A 99 -6.20 3.99 -31.29
N PRO A 100 -4.94 3.91 -31.75
CA PRO A 100 -3.88 3.28 -30.96
C PRO A 100 -3.78 3.92 -29.59
N ILE A 101 -3.58 3.09 -28.58
CA ILE A 101 -3.35 3.53 -27.20
C ILE A 101 -2.31 2.62 -26.57
N GLU A 102 -1.44 3.21 -25.77
CA GLU A 102 -0.57 2.46 -24.87
C GLU A 102 -1.10 2.64 -23.44
N PHE A 103 -1.06 1.59 -22.65
CA PHE A 103 -1.49 1.65 -21.26
C PHE A 103 -0.52 0.91 -20.34
N LEU A 104 -0.51 1.33 -19.07
CA LEU A 104 0.22 0.66 -17.99
C LEU A 104 -0.78 0.12 -16.97
N ASP A 105 -0.64 -1.14 -16.61
CA ASP A 105 -1.43 -1.83 -15.60
C ASP A 105 -0.49 -2.21 -14.45
N VAL A 106 -0.58 -1.49 -13.33
CA VAL A 106 0.25 -1.72 -12.14
C VAL A 106 -0.50 -2.61 -11.16
N ALA A 107 0.20 -3.61 -10.64
CA ALA A 107 -0.41 -4.77 -9.99
C ALA A 107 -1.37 -5.51 -10.93
N CYS A 108 -0.92 -5.74 -12.17
CA CYS A 108 -1.80 -6.20 -13.24
C CYS A 108 -2.34 -7.62 -13.07
N SER A 109 -1.73 -8.48 -12.23
CA SER A 109 -2.25 -9.85 -12.06
C SER A 109 -3.59 -9.84 -11.30
N PRO A 110 -4.61 -10.58 -11.75
CA PRO A 110 -4.57 -11.63 -12.79
C PRO A 110 -4.73 -11.19 -14.25
N GLY A 111 -4.95 -9.91 -14.55
CA GLY A 111 -4.89 -9.38 -15.94
C GLY A 111 -6.22 -8.93 -16.53
N GLY A 112 -7.29 -8.83 -15.73
CA GLY A 112 -8.63 -8.55 -16.25
C GLY A 112 -8.77 -7.17 -16.89
N PHE A 113 -8.15 -6.13 -16.34
CA PHE A 113 -8.13 -4.81 -16.97
C PHE A 113 -7.42 -4.82 -18.32
N SER A 114 -6.23 -5.42 -18.35
CA SER A 114 -5.46 -5.63 -19.56
C SER A 114 -6.23 -6.40 -20.65
N SER A 115 -6.89 -7.50 -20.28
CA SER A 115 -7.74 -8.28 -21.19
C SER A 115 -8.85 -7.42 -21.81
N TYR A 116 -9.56 -6.64 -20.99
CA TYR A 116 -10.64 -5.79 -21.48
C TYR A 116 -10.15 -4.74 -22.49
N VAL A 117 -9.05 -4.03 -22.20
CA VAL A 117 -8.49 -3.03 -23.13
C VAL A 117 -8.05 -3.67 -24.44
N LEU A 118 -7.32 -4.78 -24.38
CA LEU A 118 -6.77 -5.46 -25.56
C LEU A 118 -7.86 -6.14 -26.39
N GLY A 119 -8.93 -6.60 -25.75
CA GLY A 119 -10.12 -7.15 -26.38
C GLY A 119 -10.93 -6.08 -27.12
N LYS A 120 -11.18 -4.93 -26.47
CA LYS A 120 -11.91 -3.81 -27.04
C LYS A 120 -11.13 -3.10 -28.16
N ASN A 121 -9.82 -2.93 -28.00
CA ASN A 121 -8.96 -2.23 -28.95
C ASN A 121 -7.85 -3.13 -29.48
N LYS A 122 -8.00 -3.58 -30.73
CA LYS A 122 -7.03 -4.44 -31.42
C LYS A 122 -5.71 -3.73 -31.76
N ARG A 123 -5.65 -2.40 -31.63
CA ARG A 123 -4.45 -1.56 -31.83
C ARG A 123 -3.82 -1.09 -30.51
N ALA A 124 -4.38 -1.49 -29.36
CA ALA A 124 -3.78 -1.18 -28.07
C ALA A 124 -2.50 -1.99 -27.83
N ARG A 125 -1.58 -1.43 -27.04
CA ARG A 125 -0.41 -2.13 -26.49
C ARG A 125 -0.37 -1.92 -24.99
N GLY A 126 -0.12 -2.97 -24.23
CA GLY A 126 -0.12 -2.90 -22.77
C GLY A 126 1.24 -3.19 -22.17
N PHE A 127 1.46 -2.63 -21.00
CA PHE A 127 2.58 -2.95 -20.12
C PHE A 127 2.02 -3.29 -18.75
N GLY A 128 2.49 -4.37 -18.16
CA GLY A 128 2.08 -4.84 -16.86
C GLY A 128 3.25 -4.91 -15.90
N ILE A 129 3.04 -4.49 -14.67
CA ILE A 129 3.97 -4.80 -13.57
C ILE A 129 3.17 -5.49 -12.49
N SER A 130 3.62 -6.65 -12.03
CA SER A 130 2.99 -7.34 -10.91
C SER A 130 4.03 -8.10 -10.08
N LEU A 131 3.71 -8.30 -8.81
CA LEU A 131 4.52 -9.10 -7.90
C LEU A 131 4.62 -10.54 -8.44
N PRO A 132 5.80 -11.15 -8.51
CA PRO A 132 5.94 -12.56 -8.91
C PRO A 132 5.19 -13.50 -7.97
N GLU A 133 4.65 -14.61 -8.48
CA GLU A 133 3.98 -15.64 -7.66
C GLU A 133 4.90 -16.20 -6.57
N SER A 134 6.20 -16.35 -6.87
CA SER A 134 7.21 -16.81 -5.92
C SER A 134 7.41 -15.88 -4.71
N LYS A 135 6.93 -14.62 -4.79
CA LYS A 135 6.93 -13.64 -3.69
C LYS A 135 5.53 -13.42 -3.10
N GLY A 136 4.57 -14.30 -3.40
CA GLY A 136 3.18 -14.21 -2.94
C GLY A 136 2.26 -13.44 -3.89
N GLY A 137 2.72 -13.10 -5.10
CA GLY A 137 1.87 -12.51 -6.14
C GLY A 137 0.84 -13.48 -6.71
N HIS A 138 -0.01 -12.97 -7.60
CA HIS A 138 -1.05 -13.77 -8.26
C HIS A 138 -0.65 -14.20 -9.67
N ALA A 139 -1.14 -15.36 -10.08
CA ALA A 139 -0.99 -15.86 -11.44
C ALA A 139 -1.50 -14.86 -12.47
N PHE A 140 -0.72 -14.69 -13.54
CA PHE A 140 -1.06 -13.81 -14.65
C PHE A 140 -1.83 -14.60 -15.73
N LEU A 141 -3.11 -14.28 -15.89
CA LEU A 141 -4.08 -15.07 -16.67
C LEU A 141 -4.46 -14.41 -18.01
N LEU A 142 -3.66 -13.44 -18.50
CA LEU A 142 -3.95 -12.79 -19.77
C LEU A 142 -3.98 -13.82 -20.91
N GLU A 143 -4.94 -13.67 -21.81
CA GLU A 143 -5.16 -14.58 -22.91
C GLU A 143 -3.98 -14.55 -23.90
N HIS A 144 -3.59 -15.73 -24.39
CA HIS A 144 -2.41 -15.90 -25.26
C HIS A 144 -2.47 -15.02 -26.52
N GLU A 145 -3.64 -14.81 -27.11
CA GLU A 145 -3.85 -13.94 -28.27
C GLU A 145 -3.48 -12.46 -28.03
N TYR A 146 -3.42 -12.03 -26.76
CA TYR A 146 -3.07 -10.67 -26.39
C TYR A 146 -1.59 -10.51 -26.02
N MET A 147 -0.88 -11.60 -25.70
CA MET A 147 0.52 -11.58 -25.28
C MET A 147 1.45 -10.91 -26.30
N SER A 148 1.18 -11.05 -27.60
CA SER A 148 1.99 -10.39 -28.66
C SER A 148 1.98 -8.85 -28.60
N ARG A 149 1.00 -8.26 -27.90
CA ARG A 149 0.84 -6.81 -27.73
C ARG A 149 0.99 -6.36 -26.27
N TYR A 150 1.44 -7.26 -25.39
CA TYR A 150 1.54 -7.01 -23.97
C TYR A 150 2.95 -7.33 -23.45
N GLU A 151 3.57 -6.40 -22.74
CA GLU A 151 4.83 -6.65 -22.04
C GLU A 151 4.55 -6.84 -20.55
N PHE A 152 4.82 -8.03 -20.02
CA PHE A 152 4.65 -8.33 -18.60
C PHE A 152 6.00 -8.29 -17.87
N ILE A 153 6.05 -7.54 -16.77
CA ILE A 153 7.22 -7.37 -15.91
C ILE A 153 6.87 -7.97 -14.55
N GLU A 154 7.46 -9.13 -14.26
CA GLU A 154 7.39 -9.77 -12.95
C GLU A 154 8.37 -9.09 -12.00
N LYS A 155 7.90 -8.04 -11.32
CA LYS A 155 8.69 -7.30 -10.35
C LYS A 155 7.80 -6.64 -9.32
N ASP A 156 8.30 -6.62 -8.09
CA ASP A 156 7.70 -5.87 -7.01
C ASP A 156 7.83 -4.36 -7.28
N ILE A 157 6.69 -3.66 -7.32
CA ILE A 157 6.66 -2.22 -7.58
C ILE A 157 7.36 -1.42 -6.47
N LEU A 158 7.41 -1.94 -5.24
CA LEU A 158 8.05 -1.31 -4.08
C LEU A 158 9.58 -1.43 -4.09
N GLU A 159 10.12 -2.32 -4.92
CA GLU A 159 11.57 -2.39 -5.15
C GLU A 159 12.07 -1.18 -5.94
N TYR A 160 11.17 -0.47 -6.65
CA TYR A 160 11.54 0.77 -7.32
C TYR A 160 11.55 1.96 -6.35
N ASP A 161 12.43 2.90 -6.62
CA ASP A 161 12.37 4.24 -6.05
C ASP A 161 11.25 5.01 -6.76
N LEU A 162 10.11 5.08 -6.08
CA LEU A 162 8.93 5.84 -6.49
C LEU A 162 8.87 7.21 -5.80
N GLY A 163 9.92 7.59 -5.06
CA GLY A 163 10.01 8.88 -4.40
C GLY A 163 10.02 10.03 -5.41
N PRO A 164 9.68 11.26 -4.98
CA PRO A 164 9.90 12.43 -5.81
C PRO A 164 11.37 12.46 -6.21
N LEU A 165 11.63 12.57 -7.51
CA LEU A 165 12.98 12.88 -8.01
C LEU A 165 13.42 14.15 -7.25
N ASP A 166 14.49 14.03 -6.45
CA ASP A 166 15.27 15.16 -5.90
C ASP A 166 15.02 15.62 -4.44
N VAL A 167 14.96 14.71 -3.44
CA VAL A 167 14.89 15.18 -2.03
C VAL A 167 16.23 15.15 -1.28
N SER A 168 17.24 14.34 -1.61
CA SER A 168 18.47 14.29 -0.76
C SER A 168 19.78 13.77 -1.38
N GLY A 169 19.93 13.70 -2.71
CA GLY A 169 21.25 13.47 -3.33
C GLY A 169 21.88 12.07 -3.22
N THR A 170 21.21 11.08 -2.62
CA THR A 170 21.62 9.66 -2.70
C THR A 170 20.58 8.87 -3.48
N PHE A 171 20.58 9.03 -4.81
CA PHE A 171 19.74 8.23 -5.70
C PHE A 171 20.34 6.83 -5.82
N ASP A 172 19.69 5.81 -5.27
CA ASP A 172 20.05 4.43 -5.55
C ASP A 172 19.62 4.10 -6.99
N THR A 173 20.58 4.23 -7.91
CA THR A 173 20.35 4.00 -9.33
C THR A 173 19.92 2.56 -9.65
N THR A 174 20.16 1.61 -8.74
CA THR A 174 19.76 0.20 -8.90
C THR A 174 18.26 -0.01 -8.72
N ARG A 175 17.59 0.91 -8.02
CA ARG A 175 16.14 0.90 -7.78
C ARG A 175 15.36 1.81 -8.71
N ARG A 176 15.98 2.40 -9.72
CA ARG A 176 15.31 3.34 -10.60
C ARG A 176 14.12 2.68 -11.33
N PHE A 177 12.95 3.35 -11.29
CA PHE A 177 11.82 2.94 -12.11
C PHE A 177 12.18 2.96 -13.61
N PRO A 178 11.74 1.98 -14.43
CA PRO A 178 12.23 1.85 -15.80
C PRO A 178 11.91 3.10 -16.63
N GLY A 179 12.95 3.78 -17.12
CA GLY A 179 12.79 5.06 -17.83
C GLY A 179 11.87 4.99 -19.05
N LYS A 180 11.80 3.82 -19.71
CA LYS A 180 10.90 3.55 -20.85
C LYS A 180 9.41 3.59 -20.52
N LEU A 181 9.05 3.59 -19.23
CA LEU A 181 7.68 3.60 -18.73
C LEU A 181 7.25 4.98 -18.20
N LEU A 182 8.20 5.88 -17.91
CA LEU A 182 7.91 7.21 -17.35
C LEU A 182 7.28 8.12 -18.40
N GLY A 183 6.14 8.75 -18.04
CA GLY A 183 5.48 9.77 -18.87
C GLY A 183 4.94 9.28 -20.22
N ARG A 184 4.89 7.97 -20.44
CA ARG A 184 4.55 7.37 -21.75
C ARG A 184 3.05 7.11 -21.93
N PHE A 185 2.37 6.76 -20.85
CA PHE A 185 1.05 6.14 -20.94
C PHE A 185 -0.08 7.15 -20.74
N PRO A 186 -0.97 7.35 -21.72
CA PRO A 186 -2.18 8.14 -21.54
C PRO A 186 -3.22 7.48 -20.62
N LEU A 187 -3.08 6.18 -20.33
CA LEU A 187 -3.96 5.42 -19.46
C LEU A 187 -3.13 4.55 -18.51
N VAL A 188 -3.36 4.72 -17.20
CA VAL A 188 -2.68 3.95 -16.15
C VAL A 188 -3.72 3.39 -15.20
N PHE A 189 -3.67 2.08 -14.96
CA PHE A 189 -4.43 1.41 -13.92
C PHE A 189 -3.51 1.12 -12.74
N MET A 190 -4.04 1.31 -11.53
CA MET A 190 -3.37 0.96 -10.29
C MET A 190 -4.43 0.49 -9.30
N ASP A 191 -4.58 -0.82 -9.20
CA ASP A 191 -5.56 -1.49 -8.34
C ASP A 191 -4.89 -2.59 -7.51
N GLY A 192 -3.67 -2.30 -7.06
CA GLY A 192 -2.91 -3.18 -6.18
C GLY A 192 -3.31 -3.01 -4.73
N HIS A 193 -3.42 -4.13 -4.01
CA HIS A 193 -3.59 -4.14 -2.57
C HIS A 193 -2.32 -4.67 -1.89
N ALA A 194 -1.99 -4.10 -0.72
CA ALA A 194 -0.92 -4.63 0.10
C ALA A 194 -1.28 -6.03 0.59
N LEU A 195 -0.44 -7.01 0.31
CA LEU A 195 -0.62 -8.37 0.82
C LEU A 195 -0.22 -8.40 2.30
N ARG A 196 -1.03 -9.07 3.13
CA ARG A 196 -0.74 -9.20 4.57
C ARG A 196 0.46 -10.10 4.83
N THR A 197 0.73 -11.02 3.92
CA THR A 197 1.83 -11.98 3.95
C THR A 197 3.12 -11.42 3.34
N TYR A 198 3.08 -10.22 2.74
CA TYR A 198 4.23 -9.64 2.06
C TYR A 198 5.34 -9.29 3.06
N GLN A 199 6.53 -9.82 2.79
CA GLN A 199 7.73 -9.51 3.55
C GLN A 199 8.64 -8.63 2.72
N HIS A 200 8.68 -7.34 3.04
CA HIS A 200 9.58 -6.42 2.36
C HIS A 200 11.04 -6.81 2.68
N PRO A 201 11.92 -6.96 1.67
CA PRO A 201 13.30 -7.40 1.88
C PRO A 201 14.07 -6.60 2.93
N HIS A 202 13.76 -5.30 3.09
CA HIS A 202 14.43 -4.43 4.06
C HIS A 202 13.78 -4.41 5.46
N LEU A 203 12.51 -4.82 5.62
CA LEU A 203 11.88 -4.91 6.95
C LEU A 203 12.38 -6.13 7.73
N THR A 204 12.72 -7.21 7.04
CA THR A 204 13.30 -8.42 7.64
C THR A 204 14.70 -8.16 8.23
N SER A 205 15.47 -7.21 7.67
CA SER A 205 16.81 -6.87 8.17
C SER A 205 16.82 -6.12 9.51
N LEU A 206 15.73 -5.40 9.83
CA LEU A 206 15.58 -4.67 11.10
C LEU A 206 15.07 -5.56 12.24
N ALA A 207 14.58 -6.76 11.92
CA ALA A 207 14.00 -7.71 12.88
C ALA A 207 14.98 -8.79 13.36
N LEU A 208 16.23 -8.82 12.87
CA LEU A 208 17.25 -9.71 13.42
C LEU A 208 17.83 -9.10 14.70
N PRO A 209 17.81 -9.82 15.84
CA PRO A 209 18.57 -9.43 17.02
C PRO A 209 20.04 -9.26 16.59
N ARG A 210 20.66 -8.13 16.96
CA ARG A 210 22.12 -8.01 16.90
C ARG A 210 22.69 -9.14 17.73
N MET A 211 23.13 -10.21 17.09
CA MET A 211 23.92 -11.25 17.73
C MET A 211 25.17 -10.54 18.26
N SER A 212 25.22 -10.36 19.57
CA SER A 212 26.38 -9.84 20.29
C SER A 212 27.58 -10.73 19.96
N GLY A 213 28.55 -10.18 19.23
CA GLY A 213 29.79 -10.86 18.93
C GLY A 213 30.53 -11.19 20.23
N GLY A 214 30.56 -12.48 20.59
CA GLY A 214 31.57 -13.00 21.48
C GLY A 214 32.88 -13.12 20.71
N LEU A 215 33.92 -12.42 21.16
CA LEU A 215 35.28 -12.68 20.70
C LEU A 215 35.64 -14.15 20.97
N PRO A 216 36.35 -14.83 20.06
CA PRO A 216 36.93 -16.13 20.37
C PRO A 216 38.09 -15.94 21.35
N THR A 217 37.97 -16.57 22.52
CA THR A 217 39.10 -16.77 23.43
C THR A 217 40.07 -17.76 22.78
N GLU A 218 41.28 -17.27 22.49
CA GLU A 218 42.45 -18.11 22.21
C GLU A 218 42.65 -19.10 23.35
N ASN A 219 42.65 -20.40 23.04
CA ASN A 219 43.08 -21.42 23.97
C ASN A 219 44.43 -21.95 23.50
N THR A 220 45.48 -21.41 24.08
CA THR A 220 46.84 -21.95 24.06
C THR A 220 46.85 -23.25 24.87
N ALA A 221 47.14 -24.36 24.20
CA ALA A 221 47.60 -25.57 24.86
C ALA A 221 48.76 -26.16 24.06
N ALA A 222 49.96 -25.93 24.60
CA ALA A 222 51.18 -26.63 24.24
C ALA A 222 51.11 -28.10 24.69
N ALA A 223 51.63 -29.00 23.86
CA ALA A 223 52.29 -30.22 24.33
C ALA A 223 53.27 -30.68 23.24
N SER A 224 54.42 -31.13 23.74
CA SER A 224 55.66 -31.46 23.05
C SER A 224 55.58 -32.69 22.15
#